data_AF-A0AAG5DMG7-F1
#
_entry.id   AF-A0AAG5DMG7-F1
#
_cell.length_a   1.000
_cell.length_b   1.000
_cell.length_c   1.000
_cell.angle_alpha   90.00
_cell.angle_beta   90.00
_cell.angle_gamma   90.00
#
_symmetry.space_group_name_H-M   'P 1'
#
loop_
_entity.id
_entity.type
_entity.pdbx_description
1 polymer ?
#
loop_
_entity_poly.entity_id
_entity_poly.type
_entity_poly.pdbx_seq_one_letter_code
_entity_poly.pdbx_strand_id
1 'polypeptide(L)'
;MNSPEKPNLAHKFTPVGVDTYSMLSILLVAIMWGATNPFIKRGSVGYNELKANSRFGQIWLEIKFLISRWQYVLPLVLNQLGSVVYVITLQRTELSLTVPMANSLTFVFTAITAKLLGEQQSGWKIYCGMTLVILGTIICGIDKVL
;
A
#
# COMPACT_ATOMS: atom_id res chain seq x y z
N MET A 1 7.35 38.59 -44.73
CA MET A 1 6.41 38.19 -43.66
C MET A 1 6.64 36.71 -43.36
N ASN A 2 7.75 36.36 -42.70
CA ASN A 2 7.99 34.99 -42.26
C ASN A 2 8.25 35.03 -40.75
N SER A 3 7.24 34.63 -40.01
CA SER A 3 7.26 34.46 -38.56
C SER A 3 8.22 33.32 -38.21
N PRO A 4 9.11 33.43 -37.21
CA PRO A 4 9.82 32.27 -36.70
C PRO A 4 8.83 31.42 -35.90
N GLU A 5 8.47 30.25 -36.43
CA GLU A 5 7.81 29.19 -35.67
C GLU A 5 8.64 28.86 -34.43
N LYS A 6 8.01 28.94 -33.26
CA LYS A 6 8.61 28.52 -31.99
C LYS A 6 8.93 27.03 -32.08
N PRO A 7 10.14 26.58 -31.70
CA PRO A 7 10.43 25.16 -31.66
C PRO A 7 9.49 24.51 -30.64
N ASN A 8 8.69 23.58 -31.16
CA ASN A 8 7.81 22.70 -30.40
C ASN A 8 8.56 22.20 -29.16
N LEU A 9 7.98 22.51 -28.00
CA LEU A 9 8.31 21.90 -26.72
C LEU A 9 8.05 20.41 -26.89
N ALA A 10 9.04 19.70 -27.41
CA ALA A 10 9.12 18.26 -27.39
C ALA A 10 9.03 17.90 -25.92
N HIS A 11 7.80 17.56 -25.50
CA HIS A 11 7.57 16.73 -24.34
C HIS A 11 8.46 15.53 -24.59
N LYS A 12 9.63 15.55 -23.94
CA LYS A 12 10.67 14.55 -24.08
C LYS A 12 10.00 13.28 -23.61
N PHE A 13 9.43 12.53 -24.56
CA PHE A 13 8.97 11.17 -24.35
C PHE A 13 10.27 10.39 -24.19
N THR A 14 10.84 10.52 -22.99
CA THR A 14 11.78 9.52 -22.49
C THR A 14 11.04 8.19 -22.62
N PRO A 15 11.68 7.13 -23.15
CA PRO A 15 11.10 5.81 -23.06
C PRO A 15 10.66 5.63 -21.61
N VAL A 16 9.42 5.19 -21.38
CA VAL A 16 8.86 4.95 -20.04
C VAL A 16 9.59 3.73 -19.47
N GLY A 17 10.88 3.88 -19.24
CA GLY A 17 11.67 3.02 -18.41
C GLY A 17 11.18 3.25 -17.01
N VAL A 18 10.93 2.17 -16.31
CA VAL A 18 10.65 2.20 -14.89
C VAL A 18 11.82 2.91 -14.19
N ASP A 19 11.57 4.13 -13.72
CA ASP A 19 12.54 4.87 -12.92
C ASP A 19 12.79 4.10 -11.61
N THR A 20 14.04 3.97 -11.19
CA THR A 20 14.39 3.35 -9.90
C THR A 20 13.63 4.02 -8.74
N TYR A 21 13.41 5.33 -8.84
CA TYR A 21 12.60 6.10 -7.91
C TYR A 21 11.16 5.60 -7.81
N SER A 22 10.53 5.22 -8.92
CA SER A 22 9.18 4.68 -8.93
C SER A 22 9.13 3.29 -8.29
N MET A 23 10.10 2.43 -8.55
CA MET A 23 10.18 1.12 -7.89
C MET A 23 10.38 1.25 -6.38
N LEU A 24 11.28 2.14 -5.95
CA LEU A 24 11.48 2.45 -4.53
C LEU A 24 10.22 3.01 -3.90
N SER A 25 9.47 3.85 -4.62
CA SER A 25 8.20 4.43 -4.14
C SER A 25 7.11 3.36 -4.01
N ILE A 26 6.99 2.44 -4.97
CA ILE A 26 6.06 1.29 -4.89
C ILE A 26 6.41 0.39 -3.71
N LEU A 27 7.71 0.10 -3.52
CA LEU A 27 8.18 -0.67 -2.37
C LEU A 27 7.86 0.03 -1.06
N LEU A 28 8.09 1.35 -0.98
CA LEU A 28 7.77 2.15 0.20
C LEU A 28 6.27 2.10 0.52
N VAL A 29 5.40 2.32 -0.48
CA VAL A 29 3.95 2.23 -0.32
C VAL A 29 3.55 0.84 0.19
N ALA A 30 4.10 -0.21 -0.42
CA ALA A 30 3.80 -1.58 -0.05
C ALA A 30 4.25 -1.93 1.36
N ILE A 31 5.39 -1.41 1.81
CA ILE A 31 5.85 -1.54 3.20
C ILE A 31 4.92 -0.77 4.13
N MET A 32 4.57 0.47 3.80
CA MET A 32 3.70 1.30 4.62
C MET A 32 2.35 0.62 4.82
N TRP A 33 1.65 0.27 3.75
CA TRP A 33 0.37 -0.44 3.84
C TRP A 33 0.51 -1.84 4.44
N GLY A 34 1.50 -2.60 4.00
CA GLY A 34 1.69 -3.97 4.43
C GLY A 34 2.03 -4.09 5.92
N ALA A 35 2.86 -3.19 6.43
CA ALA A 35 3.17 -3.16 7.85
C ALA A 35 2.00 -2.62 8.68
N THR A 36 1.34 -1.55 8.25
CA THR A 36 0.27 -0.93 9.05
C THR A 36 -0.94 -1.84 9.20
N ASN A 37 -1.26 -2.66 8.20
CA ASN A 37 -2.46 -3.51 8.22
C ASN A 37 -2.54 -4.44 9.45
N PRO A 38 -1.52 -5.27 9.78
CA PRO A 38 -1.53 -6.06 11.01
C PRO A 38 -1.54 -5.22 12.30
N PHE A 39 -0.87 -4.06 12.32
CA PHE A 39 -0.90 -3.18 13.50
C PHE A 39 -2.28 -2.56 13.72
N ILE A 40 -2.97 -2.13 12.66
CA ILE A 40 -4.36 -1.64 12.72
C ILE A 40 -5.27 -2.72 13.28
N LYS A 41 -5.16 -3.96 12.76
CA LYS A 41 -5.91 -5.12 13.24
C LYS A 41 -5.65 -5.41 14.72
N ARG A 42 -4.39 -5.34 15.16
CA ARG A 42 -4.04 -5.54 16.57
C ARG A 42 -4.53 -4.39 17.46
N GLY A 43 -4.42 -3.16 16.97
CA GLY A 43 -4.86 -1.95 17.66
C GLY A 43 -6.38 -1.90 17.84
N SER A 44 -7.15 -2.47 16.91
CA SER A 44 -8.61 -2.52 17.01
C SER A 44 -9.12 -3.59 17.99
N VAL A 45 -8.30 -4.55 18.44
CA VAL A 45 -8.77 -5.61 19.36
C VAL A 45 -9.45 -5.03 20.62
N GLY A 46 -10.65 -5.52 20.92
CA GLY A 46 -11.47 -5.10 22.06
C GLY A 46 -12.54 -4.05 21.74
N TYR A 47 -12.56 -3.45 20.53
CA TYR A 47 -13.60 -2.47 20.20
C TYR A 47 -15.02 -3.06 20.16
N ASN A 48 -15.15 -4.33 19.74
CA ASN A 48 -16.42 -5.06 19.66
C ASN A 48 -17.01 -5.45 21.03
N GLU A 49 -16.24 -5.33 22.12
CA GLU A 49 -16.72 -5.65 23.47
C GLU A 49 -17.48 -4.48 24.11
N LEU A 50 -17.40 -3.29 23.48
CA LEU A 50 -18.07 -2.09 23.93
C LEU A 50 -19.57 -2.19 23.66
N LYS A 51 -20.39 -2.03 24.72
CA LYS A 51 -21.85 -2.02 24.61
C LYS A 51 -22.40 -0.65 25.01
N ALA A 52 -23.26 -0.09 24.19
CA ALA A 52 -24.01 1.12 24.48
C ALA A 52 -25.52 0.87 24.27
N ASN A 53 -26.36 1.63 24.98
CA ASN A 53 -27.82 1.50 24.91
C ASN A 53 -28.45 2.03 23.60
N SER A 54 -27.66 2.67 22.74
CA SER A 54 -28.15 3.27 21.49
C SER A 54 -27.17 2.97 20.35
N ARG A 55 -27.69 2.77 19.14
CA ARG A 55 -26.87 2.52 17.92
C ARG A 55 -25.86 3.65 17.67
N PHE A 56 -26.29 4.91 17.80
CA PHE A 56 -25.40 6.06 17.65
C PHE A 56 -24.38 6.16 18.79
N GLY A 57 -24.79 5.82 20.01
CA GLY A 57 -23.89 5.76 21.16
C GLY A 57 -22.83 4.68 21.02
N GLN A 58 -23.17 3.54 20.41
CA GLN A 58 -22.24 2.44 20.17
C GLN A 58 -21.17 2.82 19.13
N ILE A 59 -21.59 3.38 18.00
CA ILE A 59 -20.66 3.86 16.96
C ILE A 59 -19.72 4.92 17.54
N TRP A 60 -20.24 5.87 18.34
CA TRP A 60 -19.38 6.88 18.94
C TRP A 60 -18.43 6.27 19.98
N LEU A 61 -18.89 5.32 20.80
CA LEU A 61 -18.01 4.66 21.76
C LEU A 61 -16.88 3.87 21.08
N GLU A 62 -17.19 3.14 20.01
CA GLU A 62 -16.22 2.41 19.20
C GLU A 62 -15.21 3.34 18.52
N ILE A 63 -15.67 4.42 17.88
CA ILE A 63 -14.77 5.41 17.27
C ILE A 63 -13.88 6.04 18.35
N LYS A 64 -14.46 6.46 19.48
CA LYS A 64 -13.71 7.06 20.60
C LYS A 64 -12.63 6.11 21.13
N PHE A 65 -12.95 4.82 21.25
CA PHE A 65 -12.01 3.80 21.67
C PHE A 65 -10.84 3.66 20.68
N LEU A 66 -11.15 3.58 19.38
CA LEU A 66 -10.13 3.42 18.33
C LEU A 66 -9.21 4.65 18.24
N ILE A 67 -9.77 5.87 18.25
CA ILE A 67 -8.97 7.10 18.17
C ILE A 67 -8.18 7.39 19.45
N SER A 68 -8.65 6.89 20.61
CA SER A 68 -7.91 7.03 21.86
C SER A 68 -6.69 6.12 21.93
N ARG A 69 -6.59 5.12 21.05
CA ARG A 69 -5.50 4.15 21.06
C ARG A 69 -4.42 4.53 20.05
N TRP A 70 -3.28 4.98 20.58
CA TRP A 70 -2.12 5.36 19.76
C TRP A 70 -1.64 4.22 18.84
N GLN A 71 -1.74 2.97 19.28
CA GLN A 71 -1.41 1.76 18.49
C GLN A 71 -2.32 1.55 17.29
N TYR A 72 -3.47 2.22 17.21
CA TYR A 72 -4.36 2.22 16.06
C TYR A 72 -4.15 3.49 15.22
N VAL A 73 -4.08 4.66 15.86
CA VAL A 73 -3.95 5.95 15.18
C VAL A 73 -2.62 6.08 14.42
N LEU A 74 -1.49 5.68 15.03
CA LEU A 74 -0.19 5.81 14.36
C LEU A 74 -0.13 4.97 13.07
N PRO A 75 -0.49 3.66 13.08
CA PRO A 75 -0.58 2.89 11.86
C PRO A 75 -1.58 3.45 10.85
N LEU A 76 -2.71 3.99 11.30
CA LEU A 76 -3.71 4.58 10.42
C LEU A 76 -3.16 5.81 9.69
N VAL A 77 -2.45 6.70 10.41
CA VAL A 77 -1.81 7.87 9.80
C VAL A 77 -0.75 7.44 8.79
N LEU A 78 0.12 6.49 9.15
CA LEU A 78 1.12 5.95 8.23
C LEU A 78 0.47 5.33 7.00
N ASN A 79 -0.63 4.60 7.15
CA ASN A 79 -1.37 4.03 6.03
C ASN A 79 -1.86 5.12 5.06
N GLN A 80 -2.36 6.24 5.58
CA GLN A 80 -2.79 7.36 4.74
C GLN A 80 -1.65 8.12 4.08
N LEU A 81 -0.49 8.24 4.74
CA LEU A 81 0.71 8.77 4.10
C LEU A 81 1.15 7.88 2.93
N GLY A 82 1.01 6.55 3.06
CA GLY A 82 1.23 5.60 1.97
C GLY A 82 0.36 5.92 0.74
N SER A 83 -0.91 6.29 0.95
CA SER A 83 -1.81 6.70 -0.14
C SER A 83 -1.34 7.95 -0.87
N VAL A 84 -0.75 8.92 -0.16
CA VAL A 84 -0.18 10.13 -0.80
C VAL A 84 1.00 9.75 -1.69
N VAL A 85 1.94 8.94 -1.19
CA VAL A 85 3.08 8.45 -1.97
C VAL A 85 2.61 7.64 -3.18
N TYR A 86 1.58 6.82 -3.02
CA TYR A 86 1.00 6.02 -4.08
C TYR A 86 0.43 6.89 -5.20
N VAL A 87 -0.36 7.92 -4.87
CA VAL A 87 -0.93 8.84 -5.87
C VAL A 87 0.17 9.58 -6.62
N ILE A 88 1.23 10.02 -5.94
CA ILE A 88 2.40 10.66 -6.60
C ILE A 88 3.08 9.67 -7.55
N THR A 89 3.19 8.39 -7.15
CA THR A 89 3.80 7.34 -7.98
C THR A 89 2.96 7.04 -9.22
N LEU A 90 1.64 7.03 -9.11
CA LEU A 90 0.71 6.84 -10.23
C LEU A 90 0.83 7.92 -11.31
N GLN A 91 1.27 9.13 -10.96
CA GLN A 91 1.51 10.19 -11.93
C GLN A 91 2.79 9.96 -12.76
N ARG A 92 3.68 9.07 -12.29
CA ARG A 92 5.01 8.82 -12.87
C ARG A 92 5.13 7.46 -13.54
N THR A 93 4.22 6.53 -13.27
CA THR A 93 4.31 5.15 -13.76
C THR A 93 2.94 4.64 -14.16
N GLU A 94 2.91 3.71 -15.12
CA GLU A 94 1.67 3.15 -15.64
C GLU A 94 0.84 2.45 -14.55
N LEU A 95 -0.47 2.69 -14.58
CA LEU A 95 -1.44 2.10 -13.65
C LEU A 95 -1.46 0.57 -13.70
N SER A 96 -1.34 0.02 -14.92
CA SER A 96 -1.33 -1.42 -15.20
C SER A 96 -0.17 -2.17 -14.52
N LEU A 97 0.92 -1.48 -14.21
CA LEU A 97 2.07 -2.03 -13.50
C LEU A 97 2.02 -1.70 -12.01
N THR A 98 1.75 -0.44 -11.70
CA THR A 98 1.84 0.09 -10.34
C THR A 98 0.81 -0.57 -9.43
N VAL A 99 -0.42 -0.76 -9.93
CA VAL A 99 -1.51 -1.35 -9.14
C VAL A 99 -1.23 -2.82 -8.81
N PRO A 100 -0.89 -3.72 -9.76
CA PRO A 100 -0.59 -5.10 -9.42
C PRO A 100 0.63 -5.25 -8.52
N MET A 101 1.70 -4.50 -8.76
CA MET A 101 2.91 -4.59 -7.93
C MET A 101 2.69 -4.09 -6.50
N ALA A 102 2.07 -2.91 -6.33
CA ALA A 102 1.82 -2.37 -4.99
C ALA A 102 0.92 -3.30 -4.16
N ASN A 103 -0.18 -3.80 -4.74
CA ASN A 103 -1.09 -4.71 -4.04
C ASN A 103 -0.42 -6.05 -3.67
N SER A 104 0.36 -6.60 -4.60
CA SER A 104 1.09 -7.85 -4.42
C SER A 104 2.15 -7.73 -3.32
N LEU A 105 3.01 -6.73 -3.40
CA LEU A 105 4.03 -6.48 -2.38
C LEU A 105 3.39 -6.17 -1.02
N THR A 106 2.29 -5.41 -0.99
CA THR A 106 1.53 -5.13 0.24
C THR A 106 1.08 -6.42 0.91
N PHE A 107 0.59 -7.40 0.14
CA PHE A 107 0.21 -8.71 0.68
C PHE A 107 1.42 -9.44 1.28
N VAL A 108 2.56 -9.45 0.59
CA VAL A 108 3.80 -10.08 1.09
C VAL A 108 4.25 -9.41 2.40
N PHE A 109 4.32 -8.08 2.45
CA PHE A 109 4.70 -7.35 3.66
C PHE A 109 3.67 -7.50 4.79
N THR A 110 2.38 -7.62 4.47
CA THR A 110 1.32 -7.95 5.45
C THR A 110 1.58 -9.30 6.07
N ALA A 111 1.85 -10.33 5.25
CA ALA A 111 2.15 -11.67 5.74
C ALA A 111 3.42 -11.68 6.59
N ILE A 112 4.50 -11.03 6.15
CA ILE A 112 5.74 -10.93 6.94
C ILE A 112 5.47 -10.24 8.28
N THR A 113 4.79 -9.09 8.26
CA THR A 113 4.51 -8.30 9.47
C THR A 113 3.62 -9.06 10.44
N ALA A 114 2.56 -9.71 9.97
CA ALA A 114 1.69 -10.53 10.81
C ALA A 114 2.45 -11.68 11.47
N LYS A 115 3.37 -12.33 10.74
CA LYS A 115 4.25 -13.37 11.29
C LYS A 115 5.18 -12.81 12.36
N LEU A 116 5.80 -11.65 12.12
CA LEU A 116 6.65 -10.96 13.09
C LEU A 116 5.89 -10.55 14.36
N LEU A 117 4.60 -10.21 14.22
CA LEU A 117 3.72 -9.88 15.33
C LEU A 117 3.29 -11.09 16.18
N GLY A 118 3.70 -12.30 15.77
CA GLY A 118 3.36 -13.55 16.43
C GLY A 118 1.98 -14.09 16.09
N GLU A 119 1.32 -13.57 15.03
CA GLU A 119 0.08 -14.18 14.56
C GLU A 119 0.39 -15.58 13.99
N GLN A 120 -0.33 -16.60 14.49
CA GLN A 120 -0.18 -17.95 13.97
C GLN A 120 -0.68 -18.02 12.52
N GLN A 121 0.27 -18.04 11.59
CA GLN A 121 -0.03 -18.24 10.18
C GLN A 121 -0.24 -19.72 9.91
N SER A 122 -1.48 -20.16 10.06
CA SER A 122 -1.88 -21.54 9.88
C SER A 122 -2.14 -21.82 8.39
N GLY A 123 -1.16 -22.41 7.71
CA GLY A 123 -1.39 -23.14 6.46
C GLY A 123 -0.33 -22.97 5.37
N TRP A 124 0.00 -24.10 4.73
CA TRP A 124 0.78 -24.18 3.48
C TRP A 124 0.28 -23.23 2.39
N LYS A 125 -1.03 -22.93 2.41
CA LYS A 125 -1.70 -22.02 1.47
C LYS A 125 -1.13 -20.60 1.51
N ILE A 126 -0.79 -20.06 2.68
CA ILE A 126 -0.24 -18.69 2.81
C ILE A 126 1.15 -18.61 2.18
N TYR A 127 2.00 -19.62 2.45
CA TYR A 127 3.33 -19.70 1.86
C TYR A 127 3.27 -19.87 0.34
N CYS A 128 2.40 -20.76 -0.16
CA CYS A 128 2.17 -20.93 -1.59
C CYS A 128 1.71 -19.62 -2.25
N GLY A 129 0.74 -18.92 -1.63
CA GLY A 129 0.27 -17.63 -2.10
C GLY A 129 1.38 -16.57 -2.12
N MET A 130 2.18 -16.48 -1.06
CA MET A 130 3.30 -15.55 -0.96
C MET A 130 4.33 -15.80 -2.07
N THR A 131 4.70 -17.07 -2.33
CA THR A 131 5.60 -17.43 -3.43
C THR A 131 5.03 -17.04 -4.78
N LEU A 132 3.74 -17.34 -5.03
CA LEU A 132 3.06 -16.99 -6.29
C LEU A 132 3.05 -15.46 -6.52
N VAL A 133 2.77 -14.70 -5.47
CA VAL A 133 2.75 -13.23 -5.50
C VAL A 133 4.14 -12.66 -5.79
N ILE A 134 5.20 -13.21 -5.17
CA ILE A 134 6.59 -12.82 -5.46
C ILE A 134 6.92 -13.12 -6.93
N LEU A 135 6.60 -14.31 -7.43
CA LEU A 135 6.83 -14.67 -8.84
C LEU A 135 6.08 -13.72 -9.79
N GLY A 136 4.81 -13.43 -9.52
CA GLY A 136 4.02 -12.47 -10.29
C GLY A 136 4.66 -11.09 -10.32
N THR A 137 5.13 -10.58 -9.18
CA THR A 137 5.80 -9.27 -9.12
C THR A 137 7.11 -9.22 -9.91
N ILE A 138 7.89 -10.31 -9.90
CA ILE A 138 9.12 -10.41 -10.69
C ILE A 138 8.78 -10.40 -12.19
N ILE A 139 7.77 -11.16 -12.61
CA ILE A 139 7.31 -11.18 -14.01
C ILE A 139 6.85 -9.80 -14.46
N CYS A 140 6.04 -9.11 -13.64
CA CYS A 140 5.62 -7.72 -13.92
C CYS A 140 6.81 -6.76 -14.03
N GLY A 141 7.85 -6.97 -13.22
CA GLY A 141 9.08 -6.17 -13.30
C GLY A 141 9.88 -6.43 -14.57
N ILE A 142 9.97 -7.68 -15.03
CA ILE A 142 10.72 -8.06 -16.25
C ILE A 142 10.08 -7.46 -17.51
N ASP A 143 8.75 -7.42 -17.60
CA ASP A 143 8.01 -6.80 -18.73
C ASP A 143 8.41 -5.34 -18.99
N LYS A 144 8.94 -4.65 -17.99
CA LYS A 144 9.38 -3.25 -18.10
C LYS A 144 10.89 -3.09 -18.31
N VAL A 145 11.66 -4.15 -18.12
CA VAL A 145 13.11 -4.15 -18.33
C VAL A 145 13.46 -4.69 -19.73
N LEU A 146 12.63 -5.61 -20.26
CA LEU A 146 12.75 -6.18 -21.60
C LEU A 146 12.12 -5.26 -22.66
#